data_AF-A0A7S1QHC5-F1
#
_entry.id   AF-A0A7S1QHC5-F1
#
_cell.length_a   1.000
_cell.length_b   1.000
_cell.length_c   1.000
_cell.angle_alpha   90.00
_cell.angle_beta   90.00
_cell.angle_gamma   90.00
#
_symmetry.space_group_name_H-M   'P 1'
#
loop_
_entity.id
_entity.type
_entity.pdbx_description
1 polymer ?
#
loop_
_entity_poly.entity_id
_entity_poly.type
_entity_poly.pdbx_seq_one_letter_code
_entity_poly.pdbx_strand_id
1 'polypeptide(L)'
;KKMGAAPTQRLLPNPPLPAHVPVTSDTCNFVFDVQFPAAQLQDVDTLYRSVADIAGVVSVGLDPRNVSMAVFGNEDGSVAYRLRDDTFKQRQSDINSTALRGSSTRTECSRATARGHM
;
A
#
# COMPACT_ATOMS: atom_id res chain seq x y z
N LYS A 1 7.79 8.46 27.09
CA LYS A 1 7.26 7.13 27.51
C LYS A 1 7.82 6.08 26.56
N LYS A 2 8.55 5.05 27.02
CA LYS A 2 9.04 3.99 26.13
C LYS A 2 7.86 3.12 25.70
N MET A 3 7.64 2.93 24.40
CA MET A 3 6.49 2.17 23.86
C MET A 3 6.75 0.66 23.70
N GLY A 4 7.88 0.15 24.21
CA GLY A 4 8.23 -1.26 24.15
C GLY A 4 8.69 -1.75 22.76
N ALA A 5 8.62 -0.91 21.73
CA ALA A 5 9.16 -1.16 20.40
C ALA A 5 10.27 -0.15 20.06
N ALA A 6 11.34 -0.63 19.42
CA ALA A 6 12.44 0.20 18.97
C ALA A 6 12.25 0.59 17.50
N PRO A 7 12.35 1.88 17.14
CA PRO A 7 12.31 2.30 15.75
C PRO A 7 13.60 1.95 15.02
N THR A 8 13.45 1.49 13.79
CA THR A 8 14.53 1.25 12.83
C THR A 8 14.40 2.25 11.70
N GLN A 9 15.46 3.01 11.40
CA GLN A 9 15.44 3.93 10.27
C GLN A 9 15.44 3.15 8.95
N ARG A 10 14.47 3.44 8.07
CA ARG A 10 14.40 2.80 6.76
C ARG A 10 15.54 3.29 5.87
N LEU A 11 16.23 2.36 5.22
CA LEU A 11 17.35 2.66 4.33
C LEU A 11 17.02 2.21 2.89
N LEU A 12 17.52 2.93 1.90
CA LEU A 12 17.35 2.56 0.50
C LEU A 12 18.04 1.21 0.20
N PRO A 13 17.43 0.34 -0.63
CA PRO A 13 18.09 -0.85 -1.12
C PRO A 13 19.23 -0.46 -2.10
N ASN A 14 20.42 -1.04 -1.93
CA ASN A 14 21.52 -0.92 -2.91
C ASN A 14 21.22 -1.80 -4.15
N PRO A 15 21.60 -1.48 -5.41
CA PRO A 15 22.54 -0.47 -5.96
C PRO A 15 21.90 0.51 -7.00
N PRO A 16 22.57 1.56 -7.55
CA PRO A 16 24.02 1.87 -7.59
C PRO A 16 24.50 2.95 -6.60
N LEU A 17 23.66 3.36 -5.65
CA LEU A 17 24.02 4.38 -4.65
C LEU A 17 24.88 3.78 -3.51
N PRO A 18 25.57 4.61 -2.71
CA PRO A 18 26.27 4.13 -1.52
C PRO A 18 25.28 3.45 -0.55
N ALA A 19 25.73 2.34 0.05
CA ALA A 19 24.96 1.61 1.03
C ALA A 19 24.55 2.54 2.19
N HIS A 20 23.31 2.40 2.67
CA HIS A 20 22.80 3.01 3.90
C HIS A 20 22.37 4.49 3.82
N VAL A 21 21.85 4.95 2.67
CA VAL A 21 21.16 6.25 2.60
C VAL A 21 19.75 6.14 3.24
N PRO A 22 19.36 7.05 4.15
CA PRO A 22 18.01 7.07 4.71
C PRO A 22 16.95 7.23 3.61
N VAL A 23 15.85 6.50 3.72
CA VAL A 23 14.68 6.78 2.89
C VAL A 23 14.09 8.10 3.32
N THR A 24 13.95 8.98 2.33
CA THR A 24 13.27 10.26 2.47
C THR A 24 11.95 10.20 1.71
N SER A 25 10.87 10.64 2.35
CA SER A 25 9.57 10.80 1.68
C SER A 25 9.62 11.92 0.63
N ASP A 26 8.59 11.99 -0.21
CA ASP A 26 8.33 13.13 -1.11
C ASP A 26 8.27 14.48 -0.38
N THR A 27 7.83 14.46 0.89
CA THR A 27 7.77 15.61 1.81
C THR A 27 9.06 15.88 2.56
N CYS A 28 10.17 15.26 2.16
CA CYS A 28 11.50 15.45 2.76
C CYS A 28 11.63 14.99 4.23
N ASN A 29 10.81 14.02 4.68
CA ASN A 29 10.89 13.47 6.02
C ASN A 29 11.52 12.07 6.03
N PHE A 30 12.15 11.68 7.15
CA PHE A 30 12.65 10.32 7.33
C PHE A 30 11.53 9.33 7.64
N VAL A 31 11.70 8.10 7.18
CA VAL A 31 10.78 6.99 7.46
C VAL A 31 11.39 6.06 8.50
N PHE A 32 10.65 5.83 9.59
CA PHE A 32 11.01 4.87 10.63
C PHE A 32 10.04 3.70 10.64
N ASP A 33 10.60 2.50 10.61
CA ASP A 33 9.88 1.23 10.75
C ASP A 33 9.87 0.81 12.22
N VAL A 34 8.68 0.53 12.77
CA VAL A 34 8.50 0.11 14.16
C VAL A 34 7.68 -1.16 14.19
N GLN A 35 8.21 -2.21 14.81
CA GLN A 35 7.46 -3.45 15.03
C GLN A 35 6.82 -3.44 16.41
N PHE A 36 5.48 -3.33 16.45
CA PHE A 36 4.72 -3.40 17.68
C PHE A 36 4.25 -4.84 17.96
N PRO A 37 4.24 -5.28 19.23
CA PRO A 37 3.69 -6.58 19.59
C PRO A 37 2.19 -6.68 19.27
N ALA A 38 1.73 -7.88 18.93
CA ALA A 38 0.34 -8.13 18.56
C ALA A 38 -0.68 -7.63 19.59
N ALA A 39 -0.34 -7.68 20.89
CA ALA A 39 -1.19 -7.15 21.96
C ALA A 39 -1.46 -5.63 21.83
N GLN A 40 -0.51 -4.85 21.32
CA GLN A 40 -0.69 -3.41 21.08
C GLN A 40 -1.45 -3.13 19.79
N LEU A 41 -1.38 -4.03 18.80
CA LEU A 41 -2.12 -3.91 17.54
C LEU A 41 -3.63 -4.23 17.68
N GLN A 42 -4.06 -4.79 18.81
CA GLN A 42 -5.49 -5.00 19.10
C GLN A 42 -6.23 -3.67 19.33
N ASP A 43 -5.54 -2.66 19.87
CA ASP A 43 -6.09 -1.32 20.08
C ASP A 43 -5.33 -0.30 19.22
N VAL A 44 -5.60 -0.35 17.91
CA VAL A 44 -4.94 0.49 16.90
C VAL A 44 -5.23 1.98 17.13
N ASP A 45 -6.41 2.34 17.63
CA ASP A 45 -6.78 3.74 17.89
C ASP A 45 -5.89 4.35 18.98
N THR A 46 -5.71 3.64 20.10
CA THR A 46 -4.82 4.09 21.18
C THR A 46 -3.37 4.12 20.73
N LEU A 47 -2.94 3.10 19.98
CA LEU A 47 -1.58 3.04 19.44
C LEU A 47 -1.29 4.21 18.51
N TYR A 48 -2.18 4.48 17.54
CA TYR A 48 -2.07 5.59 16.60
C TYR A 48 -1.89 6.93 17.33
N ARG A 49 -2.78 7.24 18.28
CA ARG A 49 -2.70 8.49 19.06
C ARG A 49 -1.40 8.61 19.83
N SER A 50 -0.98 7.52 20.47
CA SER A 50 0.26 7.52 21.26
C SER A 50 1.52 7.79 20.43
N VAL A 51 1.53 7.40 19.16
CA VAL A 51 2.64 7.67 18.23
C VAL A 51 2.51 9.06 17.61
N ALA A 52 1.31 9.46 17.21
CA ALA A 52 1.05 10.76 16.60
C ALA A 52 1.32 11.94 17.56
N ASP A 53 1.15 11.74 18.87
CA ASP A 53 1.42 12.76 19.90
C ASP A 53 2.93 12.98 20.16
N ILE A 54 3.82 12.20 19.55
CA ILE A 54 5.27 12.36 19.73
C ILE A 54 5.77 13.54 18.91
N ALA A 55 6.38 14.53 19.57
CA ALA A 55 6.99 15.67 18.90
C ALA A 55 8.01 15.22 17.83
N GLY A 56 7.86 15.72 16.61
CA GLY A 56 8.69 15.34 15.46
C GLY A 56 8.11 14.20 14.60
N VAL A 57 7.06 13.51 15.05
CA VAL A 57 6.29 12.60 14.19
C VAL A 57 5.38 13.43 13.30
N VAL A 58 5.55 13.30 11.98
CA VAL A 58 4.78 14.04 10.98
C VAL A 58 3.53 13.27 10.55
N SER A 59 3.65 11.95 10.38
CA SER A 59 2.56 11.05 10.00
C SER A 59 2.83 9.64 10.50
N VAL A 60 1.77 8.86 10.67
CA VAL A 60 1.81 7.46 11.11
C VAL A 60 1.09 6.61 10.08
N GLY A 61 1.70 5.50 9.66
CA GLY A 61 1.10 4.57 8.68
C GLY A 61 -0.02 3.68 9.24
N LEU A 62 -0.69 4.11 10.31
CA LEU A 62 -1.86 3.44 10.87
C LEU A 62 -3.08 4.28 10.54
N ASP A 63 -4.01 3.71 9.78
CA ASP A 63 -5.25 4.37 9.37
C ASP A 63 -6.48 3.69 10.00
N PRO A 64 -6.67 3.84 11.33
CA PRO A 64 -7.85 3.29 11.95
C PRO A 64 -9.09 3.98 11.38
N ARG A 65 -10.09 3.19 10.97
CA ARG A 65 -11.43 3.66 10.59
C ARG A 65 -11.53 4.51 9.32
N ASN A 66 -10.46 4.64 8.52
CA ASN A 66 -10.48 5.39 7.25
C ASN A 66 -10.85 4.52 6.04
N VAL A 67 -10.74 3.19 6.17
CA VAL A 67 -11.03 2.25 5.08
C VAL A 67 -12.52 1.87 5.07
N SER A 68 -13.19 2.03 3.92
CA SER A 68 -14.58 1.61 3.70
C SER A 68 -14.69 0.17 3.19
N MET A 69 -13.70 -0.27 2.40
CA MET A 69 -13.61 -1.60 1.81
C MET A 69 -12.14 -1.96 1.58
N ALA A 70 -11.76 -3.18 1.93
CA ALA A 70 -10.49 -3.80 1.54
C ALA A 70 -10.77 -4.84 0.45
N VAL A 71 -10.04 -4.76 -0.67
CA VAL A 71 -10.15 -5.71 -1.78
C VAL A 71 -8.86 -6.52 -1.85
N PHE A 72 -8.99 -7.84 -1.90
CA PHE A 72 -7.90 -8.81 -1.87
C PHE A 72 -7.91 -9.61 -3.17
N GLY A 73 -6.82 -9.53 -3.93
CA GLY A 73 -6.59 -10.39 -5.09
C GLY A 73 -5.95 -11.70 -4.67
N ASN A 74 -6.51 -12.82 -5.11
CA ASN A 74 -5.99 -14.15 -4.85
C ASN A 74 -5.20 -14.69 -6.06
N GLU A 75 -4.30 -15.66 -5.82
CA GLU A 75 -3.49 -16.28 -6.88
C GLU A 75 -4.33 -16.98 -7.96
N ASP A 76 -5.51 -17.46 -7.60
CA ASP A 76 -6.46 -18.13 -8.50
C ASP A 76 -7.26 -17.15 -9.40
N GLY A 77 -6.98 -15.85 -9.33
CA GLY A 77 -7.68 -14.81 -10.08
C GLY A 77 -9.06 -14.45 -9.52
N SER A 78 -9.46 -15.02 -8.37
CA SER A 78 -10.62 -14.55 -7.63
C SER A 78 -10.31 -13.27 -6.85
N VAL A 79 -11.36 -12.51 -6.55
CA VAL A 79 -11.27 -11.28 -5.76
C VAL A 79 -12.18 -11.42 -4.55
N ALA A 80 -11.60 -11.29 -3.36
CA ALA A 80 -12.36 -11.15 -2.13
C ALA A 80 -12.44 -9.68 -1.73
N TYR A 81 -13.50 -9.30 -1.04
CA TYR A 81 -13.57 -7.99 -0.41
C TYR A 81 -14.19 -8.06 0.98
N ARG A 82 -13.70 -7.20 1.86
CA ARG A 82 -14.22 -6.99 3.21
C ARG A 82 -14.65 -5.54 3.34
N LEU A 83 -15.93 -5.34 3.64
CA LEU A 83 -16.46 -4.03 3.96
C LEU A 83 -16.18 -3.69 5.43
N ARG A 84 -16.29 -2.41 5.77
CA ARG A 84 -16.09 -1.91 7.14
C ARG A 84 -17.07 -2.48 8.16
N ASP A 85 -18.24 -2.94 7.73
CA ASP A 85 -19.27 -3.58 8.56
C ASP A 85 -19.01 -5.09 8.77
N ASP A 86 -17.79 -5.55 8.48
CA ASP A 86 -17.36 -6.95 8.51
C ASP A 86 -18.06 -7.88 7.51
N THR A 87 -18.82 -7.33 6.56
CA THR A 87 -19.33 -8.12 5.44
C THR A 87 -18.17 -8.60 4.56
N PHE A 88 -18.02 -9.92 4.46
CA PHE A 88 -17.04 -10.58 3.59
C PHE A 88 -17.72 -11.25 2.41
N LYS A 89 -17.21 -11.03 1.19
CA LYS A 89 -17.71 -11.66 -0.04
C LYS A 89 -16.53 -12.03 -0.94
N GLN A 90 -16.63 -13.18 -1.58
CA GLN A 90 -15.67 -13.64 -2.60
C GLN A 90 -16.39 -13.70 -3.94
N ARG A 91 -15.77 -13.09 -4.96
CA ARG A 91 -16.22 -13.16 -6.35
C ARG A 91 -15.17 -13.92 -7.13
N GLN A 92 -15.54 -15.08 -7.66
CA GLN A 92 -14.73 -15.74 -8.68
C GLN A 92 -14.93 -14.97 -9.99
N SER A 93 -13.84 -14.63 -10.67
CA SER A 93 -13.95 -14.13 -12.03
C SER A 93 -14.43 -15.28 -12.91
N ASP A 94 -15.50 -15.07 -13.68
CA ASP A 94 -16.04 -16.06 -14.62
C ASP A 94 -15.07 -16.25 -15.81
N ILE A 95 -13.90 -16.84 -15.57
CA ILE A 95 -12.88 -17.08 -16.61
C ILE A 95 -13.31 -18.23 -17.55
N ASN A 96 -14.42 -18.92 -17.26
CA ASN A 96 -15.04 -19.86 -18.19
C ASN A 96 -16.19 -19.26 -19.02
N SER A 97 -16.18 -17.96 -19.30
CA SER A 97 -16.96 -17.45 -20.44
C SER A 97 -16.16 -17.64 -21.74
N THR A 98 -16.30 -18.82 -22.33
CA THR A 98 -16.06 -19.10 -23.76
C THR A 98 -16.93 -18.23 -24.70
N ALA A 99 -17.49 -17.12 -24.19
CA ALA A 99 -18.31 -16.13 -24.88
C ALA A 99 -17.55 -14.84 -25.25
N LEU A 100 -16.26 -14.70 -24.91
CA LEU A 100 -15.40 -13.59 -25.35
C LEU A 100 -14.42 -13.95 -26.49
N ARG A 101 -14.67 -15.04 -27.23
CA ARG A 101 -14.12 -15.20 -28.60
C ARG A 101 -15.07 -14.55 -29.59
N GLY A 102 -15.12 -13.22 -29.58
CA GLY A 102 -15.90 -12.44 -30.53
C GLY A 102 -15.41 -10.99 -30.56
N SER A 103 -14.77 -10.61 -31.67
CA SER A 103 -14.23 -9.28 -31.99
C SER A 103 -13.06 -8.78 -31.13
N SER A 104 -11.87 -9.18 -31.56
CA SER A 104 -10.66 -8.38 -31.44
C SER A 104 -10.91 -6.98 -32.01
N THR A 105 -10.90 -5.95 -31.16
CA THR A 105 -10.45 -4.61 -31.56
C THR A 105 -9.25 -4.27 -30.69
N ARG A 106 -8.09 -4.60 -31.23
CA ARG A 106 -6.77 -4.17 -30.80
C ARG A 106 -6.80 -2.64 -30.68
N THR A 107 -6.90 -2.11 -29.46
CA THR A 107 -6.62 -0.69 -29.24
C THR A 107 -5.11 -0.53 -29.25
N GLU A 108 -4.58 -0.17 -30.42
CA GLU A 108 -3.19 0.22 -30.57
C GLU A 108 -2.92 1.42 -29.67
N CYS A 109 -2.00 1.25 -28.71
CA CYS A 109 -1.40 2.35 -27.98
C CYS A 109 -0.58 3.16 -29.00
N SER A 110 -1.15 4.26 -29.48
CA SER A 110 -0.55 5.08 -30.52
C SER A 110 0.74 5.72 -30.01
N ARG A 111 1.87 5.24 -30.54
CA ARG A 111 3.15 5.95 -30.52
C ARG A 111 2.94 7.31 -31.19
N ALA A 112 2.93 8.38 -30.41
CA ALA A 112 3.07 9.73 -30.93
C ALA A 112 4.48 9.89 -31.52
N THR A 113 4.59 9.68 -32.83
CA THR A 113 5.77 10.04 -33.61
C THR A 113 5.74 11.56 -33.83
N ALA A 114 6.55 12.32 -33.11
CA ALA A 114 6.84 13.70 -33.48
C ALA A 114 7.83 13.70 -34.66
N ARG A 115 7.34 14.01 -35.86
CA ARG A 115 8.16 14.43 -37.03
C ARG A 115 7.58 15.74 -37.56
N GLY A 116 8.34 16.82 -37.42
CA GLY A 116 8.92 17.60 -38.54
C GLY A 116 8.39 19.03 -38.42
N HIS A 117 9.03 20.12 -38.81
CA HIS A 117 10.14 20.41 -39.72
C HIS A 117 10.59 21.85 -39.44
N MET A 118 11.89 22.14 -39.54
CA MET A 118 12.46 23.11 -40.47
C MET A 118 13.87 22.65 -40.84
#